data_AF-A0A947JAT9-F1
#
_entry.id   AF-A0A947JAT9-F1
#
_cell.length_a   1.000
_cell.length_b   1.000
_cell.length_c   1.000
_cell.angle_alpha   90.00
_cell.angle_beta   90.00
_cell.angle_gamma   90.00
#
_symmetry.space_group_name_H-M   'P 1'
#
loop_
_entity.id
_entity.type
_entity.pdbx_description
1 polymer ?
#
loop_
_entity_poly.entity_id
_entity_poly.type
_entity_poly.pdbx_seq_one_letter_code
_entity_poly.pdbx_strand_id
1 'polypeptide(L)'
;MSFVPQNLTIEEIQKKELEFSSLSLGEKGKEQAWAEMHEYFSQALIADDRKFWYSYFRWYTKLSWQYLMTREHEFITSMAIPRQLPMAIMLDFDVWSELMWYFTFKFPEEKELVIFYAQIKKNLFESQQVLGEEKGVSVMLRDIIKEIIVIDRQGNDSLQVAEMQAKLGRLFFPSDKEEIKMIFSENHDEMVGRFYDLIHFFMGVESDGIGYVVKIFENPEKAEFLEKFASGEIELATPVESIPTPISISKSVPKEKPIEKPKEKNKPTPAEIKKLVETRFKPNTEGEIENIEGVMAMLDSLAEEYGDERIRELYYFDEDSEKFIWNV
;
A
#
# COMPACT_ATOMS: atom_id res chain seq x y z
N MET A 1 4.17 -3.96 32.69
CA MET A 1 5.56 -3.96 32.21
C MET A 1 5.62 -2.92 31.10
N SER A 2 6.68 -2.10 31.04
CA SER A 2 6.79 -1.07 30.01
C SER A 2 7.75 -1.48 28.90
N PHE A 3 7.37 -1.15 27.66
CA PHE A 3 8.07 -1.33 26.40
C PHE A 3 8.37 0.01 25.71
N VAL A 4 8.51 1.09 26.48
CA VAL A 4 9.02 2.37 25.97
C VAL A 4 10.46 2.17 25.47
N PRO A 5 10.77 2.51 24.20
CA PRO A 5 12.10 2.33 23.65
C PRO A 5 13.20 3.10 24.39
N GLN A 6 14.30 2.40 24.67
CA GLN A 6 15.50 2.93 25.32
C GLN A 6 16.71 2.14 24.84
N ASN A 7 17.91 2.72 24.93
CA ASN A 7 19.14 2.00 24.59
C ASN A 7 19.36 0.87 25.61
N LEU A 8 19.55 -0.35 25.11
CA LEU A 8 19.77 -1.55 25.94
C LEU A 8 21.14 -2.16 25.63
N THR A 9 21.80 -2.72 26.64
CA THR A 9 22.93 -3.65 26.43
C THR A 9 22.43 -5.01 25.91
N ILE A 10 23.34 -5.86 25.44
CA ILE A 10 23.01 -7.20 24.96
C ILE A 10 22.32 -8.03 26.06
N GLU A 11 22.83 -7.96 27.30
CA GLU A 11 22.24 -8.66 28.44
C GLU A 11 20.82 -8.14 28.77
N GLU A 12 20.60 -6.83 28.64
CA GLU A 12 19.30 -6.22 28.84
C GLU A 12 18.31 -6.61 27.72
N ILE A 13 18.78 -6.69 26.48
CA ILE A 13 17.98 -7.19 25.35
C ILE A 13 17.54 -8.63 25.63
N GLN A 14 18.45 -9.51 26.04
CA GLN A 14 18.12 -10.91 26.35
C GLN A 14 17.09 -11.02 27.48
N LYS A 15 17.26 -10.22 28.55
CA LYS A 15 16.27 -10.19 29.64
C LYS A 15 14.91 -9.70 29.16
N LYS A 16 14.89 -8.62 28.37
CA LYS A 16 13.66 -8.07 27.79
C LYS A 16 13.02 -9.00 26.76
N GLU A 17 13.80 -9.82 26.05
CA GLU A 17 13.29 -10.86 25.15
C GLU A 17 12.43 -11.87 25.91
N LEU A 18 12.87 -12.27 27.11
CA LEU A 18 12.10 -13.18 27.97
C LEU A 18 10.81 -12.52 28.45
N GLU A 19 10.87 -11.24 28.85
CA GLU A 19 9.68 -10.46 29.21
C GLU A 19 8.70 -10.36 28.02
N PHE A 20 9.21 -10.00 26.83
CA PHE A 20 8.45 -9.90 25.59
C PHE A 20 7.82 -11.25 25.21
N SER A 21 8.59 -12.33 25.28
CA SER A 21 8.11 -13.68 24.99
C SER A 21 7.05 -14.14 25.98
N SER A 22 7.11 -13.67 27.24
CA SER A 22 6.09 -13.94 28.26
C SER A 22 4.77 -13.20 28.02
N LEU A 23 4.76 -12.11 27.23
CA LEU A 23 3.53 -11.44 26.80
C LEU A 23 2.63 -12.33 25.93
N SER A 24 3.18 -13.43 25.40
CA SER A 24 2.45 -14.44 24.62
C SER A 24 1.20 -14.99 25.34
N LEU A 25 1.11 -14.81 26.66
CA LEU A 25 0.01 -15.30 27.50
C LEU A 25 -1.19 -14.34 27.63
N GLY A 26 -1.14 -13.09 27.13
CA GLY A 26 -2.28 -12.17 27.25
C GLY A 26 -2.35 -11.06 26.19
N GLU A 27 -3.47 -11.00 25.47
CA GLU A 27 -3.74 -10.01 24.40
C GLU A 27 -3.58 -8.56 24.87
N LYS A 28 -4.08 -8.23 26.07
CA LYS A 28 -3.96 -6.88 26.64
C LYS A 28 -2.51 -6.43 26.82
N GLY A 29 -1.62 -7.35 27.21
CA GLY A 29 -0.20 -7.06 27.41
C GLY A 29 0.50 -6.77 26.09
N LYS A 30 0.16 -7.53 25.04
CA LYS A 30 0.69 -7.31 23.68
C LYS A 30 0.21 -5.98 23.10
N GLU A 31 -1.07 -5.65 23.24
CA GLU A 31 -1.59 -4.39 22.72
C GLU A 31 -1.00 -3.18 23.45
N GLN A 32 -0.84 -3.26 24.77
CA GLN A 32 -0.15 -2.21 25.53
C GLN A 32 1.31 -2.06 25.07
N ALA A 33 2.04 -3.16 24.92
CA ALA A 33 3.43 -3.11 24.46
C ALA A 33 3.53 -2.54 23.04
N TRP A 34 2.62 -2.93 22.14
CA TRP A 34 2.54 -2.38 20.79
C TRP A 34 2.26 -0.88 20.81
N ALA A 35 1.30 -0.42 21.62
CA ALA A 35 0.93 0.99 21.72
C ALA A 35 2.09 1.85 22.24
N GLU A 36 2.79 1.41 23.29
CA GLU A 36 3.97 2.12 23.84
C GLU A 36 5.09 2.24 22.78
N MET A 37 5.34 1.18 22.00
CA MET A 37 6.33 1.22 20.92
C MET A 37 5.85 2.06 19.74
N HIS A 38 4.57 1.97 19.36
CA HIS A 38 3.99 2.74 18.27
C HIS A 38 4.01 4.24 18.54
N GLU A 39 3.67 4.66 19.76
CA GLU A 39 3.73 6.06 20.18
C GLU A 39 5.14 6.64 19.99
N TYR A 40 6.17 5.88 20.36
CA TYR A 40 7.55 6.28 20.14
C TYR A 40 7.91 6.30 18.65
N PHE A 41 7.73 5.19 17.93
CA PHE A 41 8.21 5.07 16.57
C PHE A 41 7.45 6.00 15.61
N SER A 42 6.15 6.25 15.80
CA SER A 42 5.40 7.20 14.97
C SER A 42 5.97 8.63 15.00
N GLN A 43 6.69 9.00 16.06
CA GLN A 43 7.31 10.33 16.22
C GLN A 43 8.83 10.31 15.98
N ALA A 44 9.47 9.16 16.15
CA ALA A 44 10.91 9.02 15.98
C ALA A 44 11.33 9.16 14.51
N LEU A 45 12.50 9.77 14.29
CA LEU A 45 13.13 9.81 12.97
C LEU A 45 13.35 8.38 12.45
N ILE A 46 13.07 8.14 11.17
CA ILE A 46 13.21 6.82 10.55
C ILE A 46 14.65 6.29 10.69
N ALA A 47 15.65 7.18 10.61
CA ALA A 47 17.06 6.80 10.80
C ALA A 47 17.36 6.21 12.19
N ASP A 48 16.55 6.52 13.21
CA ASP A 48 16.75 6.03 14.57
C ASP A 48 16.30 4.57 14.75
N ASP A 49 15.51 4.01 13.84
CA ASP A 49 15.05 2.61 13.93
C ASP A 49 16.19 1.61 14.01
N ARG A 50 17.29 1.91 13.30
CA ARG A 50 18.46 1.04 13.24
C ARG A 50 19.11 0.83 14.61
N LYS A 51 18.95 1.79 15.52
CA LYS A 51 19.41 1.70 16.92
C LYS A 51 18.66 0.60 17.68
N PHE A 52 17.41 0.34 17.30
CA PHE A 52 16.50 -0.60 17.97
C PHE A 52 16.22 -1.86 17.16
N TRP A 53 16.98 -2.11 16.09
CA TRP A 53 16.73 -3.21 15.15
C TRP A 53 16.79 -4.59 15.78
N TYR A 54 17.54 -4.76 16.86
CA TYR A 54 17.67 -6.03 17.58
C TYR A 54 16.79 -6.11 18.84
N SER A 55 16.06 -5.02 19.16
CA SER A 55 15.23 -4.89 20.36
C SER A 55 13.84 -4.36 20.02
N TYR A 56 13.53 -3.12 20.40
CA TYR A 56 12.18 -2.57 20.35
C TYR A 56 11.61 -2.50 18.94
N PHE A 57 12.39 -2.13 17.92
CA PHE A 57 11.86 -2.06 16.56
C PHE A 57 11.51 -3.44 16.01
N ARG A 58 12.29 -4.46 16.35
CA ARG A 58 11.99 -5.87 16.03
C ARG A 58 10.73 -6.35 16.72
N TRP A 59 10.61 -6.13 18.03
CA TRP A 59 9.42 -6.51 18.79
C TRP A 59 8.17 -5.78 18.30
N TYR A 60 8.32 -4.49 18.02
CA TYR A 60 7.26 -3.67 17.46
C TYR A 60 6.80 -4.18 16.10
N THR A 61 7.73 -4.49 15.20
CA THR A 61 7.44 -5.10 13.90
C THR A 61 6.74 -6.45 14.10
N LYS A 62 7.28 -7.33 14.94
CA LYS A 62 6.67 -8.63 15.23
C LYS A 62 5.22 -8.52 15.69
N LEU A 63 4.92 -7.64 16.64
CA LEU A 63 3.53 -7.41 17.10
C LEU A 63 2.66 -6.75 16.02
N SER A 64 3.22 -5.82 15.25
CA SER A 64 2.49 -5.15 14.18
C SER A 64 2.00 -6.13 13.12
N TRP A 65 2.88 -7.03 12.68
CA TRP A 65 2.59 -8.01 11.63
C TRP A 65 1.77 -9.19 12.14
N GLN A 66 1.98 -9.66 13.38
CA GLN A 66 1.10 -10.67 13.99
C GLN A 66 -0.36 -10.23 14.10
N TYR A 67 -0.61 -8.94 14.16
CA TYR A 67 -1.94 -8.35 14.28
C TYR A 67 -2.26 -7.44 13.10
N LEU A 68 -1.63 -7.65 11.93
CA LEU A 68 -1.79 -6.76 10.77
C LEU A 68 -3.26 -6.55 10.42
N MET A 69 -4.05 -7.62 10.47
CA MET A 69 -5.50 -7.64 10.20
C MET A 69 -6.33 -6.72 11.10
N THR A 70 -5.85 -6.38 12.30
CA THR A 70 -6.57 -5.47 13.21
C THR A 70 -6.09 -4.03 13.08
N ARG A 71 -5.04 -3.76 12.29
CA ARG A 71 -4.49 -2.42 12.12
C ARG A 71 -5.22 -1.61 11.06
N GLU A 72 -5.21 -0.30 11.26
CA GLU A 72 -5.86 0.68 10.39
C GLU A 72 -5.05 0.92 9.11
N HIS A 73 -5.75 1.38 8.06
CA HIS A 73 -5.16 1.63 6.74
C HIS A 73 -3.97 2.58 6.82
N GLU A 74 -4.11 3.66 7.61
CA GLU A 74 -3.04 4.65 7.82
C GLU A 74 -1.77 4.03 8.40
N PHE A 75 -1.90 3.10 9.36
CA PHE A 75 -0.73 2.41 9.91
C PHE A 75 -0.01 1.57 8.84
N ILE A 76 -0.75 0.88 7.97
CA ILE A 76 -0.16 0.07 6.90
C ILE A 76 0.63 0.95 5.94
N THR A 77 0.04 2.05 5.48
CA THR A 77 0.64 2.92 4.47
C THR A 77 1.76 3.80 5.02
N SER A 78 1.70 4.23 6.28
CA SER A 78 2.69 5.14 6.87
C SER A 78 3.80 4.44 7.65
N MET A 79 3.57 3.23 8.16
CA MET A 79 4.50 2.54 9.06
C MET A 79 4.83 1.13 8.60
N ALA A 80 3.83 0.24 8.45
CA ALA A 80 4.09 -1.19 8.21
C ALA A 80 4.92 -1.40 6.93
N ILE A 81 4.49 -0.79 5.82
CA ILE A 81 5.12 -0.95 4.53
C ILE A 81 6.39 -0.11 4.39
N PRO A 82 6.35 1.23 4.50
CA PRO A 82 7.53 2.03 4.20
C PRO A 82 8.65 1.88 5.23
N ARG A 83 8.37 1.38 6.45
CA ARG A 83 9.34 1.36 7.54
C ARG A 83 9.66 -0.04 8.05
N GLN A 84 8.63 -0.86 8.31
CA GLN A 84 8.82 -2.17 8.95
C GLN A 84 9.09 -3.32 7.97
N LEU A 85 8.76 -3.18 6.68
CA LEU A 85 8.83 -4.27 5.70
C LEU A 85 10.16 -5.03 5.68
N PRO A 86 11.35 -4.38 5.67
CA PRO A 86 12.61 -5.12 5.72
C PRO A 86 12.75 -5.96 7.00
N MET A 87 12.36 -5.41 8.16
CA MET A 87 12.40 -6.13 9.42
C MET A 87 11.37 -7.26 9.48
N ALA A 88 10.19 -7.10 8.87
CA ALA A 88 9.19 -8.14 8.78
C ALA A 88 9.72 -9.36 8.01
N ILE A 89 10.41 -9.13 6.91
CA ILE A 89 11.05 -10.20 6.13
C ILE A 89 12.18 -10.86 6.91
N MET A 90 13.02 -10.09 7.60
CA MET A 90 14.04 -10.64 8.49
C MET A 90 13.44 -11.48 9.63
N LEU A 91 12.23 -11.16 10.06
CA LEU A 91 11.46 -11.92 11.05
C LEU A 91 10.71 -13.12 10.45
N ASP A 92 10.98 -13.47 9.19
CA ASP A 92 10.40 -14.60 8.47
C ASP A 92 8.89 -14.50 8.22
N PHE A 93 8.32 -13.29 8.26
CA PHE A 93 6.93 -13.09 7.81
C PHE A 93 6.83 -13.26 6.30
N ASP A 94 5.80 -13.97 5.86
CA ASP A 94 5.36 -13.95 4.47
C ASP A 94 4.56 -12.67 4.21
N VAL A 95 5.28 -11.57 4.01
CA VAL A 95 4.71 -10.23 3.82
C VAL A 95 3.69 -10.21 2.67
N TRP A 96 3.94 -10.96 1.59
CA TRP A 96 3.03 -11.00 0.46
C TRP A 96 1.69 -11.62 0.87
N SER A 97 1.72 -12.81 1.49
CA SER A 97 0.50 -13.48 1.95
C SER A 97 -0.27 -12.66 2.98
N GLU A 98 0.43 -12.04 3.95
CA GLU A 98 -0.20 -11.17 4.95
C GLU A 98 -0.91 -9.96 4.32
N LEU A 99 -0.32 -9.37 3.28
CA LEU A 99 -0.94 -8.28 2.53
C LEU A 99 -2.13 -8.75 1.69
N MET A 100 -2.04 -9.92 1.04
CA MET A 100 -3.16 -10.45 0.28
C MET A 100 -4.37 -10.71 1.17
N TRP A 101 -4.16 -11.32 2.35
CA TRP A 101 -5.23 -11.46 3.34
C TRP A 101 -5.77 -10.12 3.81
N TYR A 102 -4.90 -9.15 4.08
CA TYR A 102 -5.33 -7.79 4.43
C TYR A 102 -6.23 -7.19 3.35
N PHE A 103 -5.83 -7.28 2.08
CA PHE A 103 -6.58 -6.78 0.95
C PHE A 103 -7.95 -7.45 0.83
N THR A 104 -7.99 -8.79 0.86
CA THR A 104 -9.21 -9.60 0.83
C THR A 104 -10.23 -9.19 1.89
N PHE A 105 -9.80 -9.00 3.14
CA PHE A 105 -10.75 -8.78 4.23
C PHE A 105 -11.08 -7.31 4.49
N LYS A 106 -10.22 -6.37 4.08
CA LYS A 106 -10.41 -4.94 4.35
C LYS A 106 -11.06 -4.17 3.21
N PHE A 107 -11.02 -4.69 1.99
CA PHE A 107 -11.48 -3.97 0.81
C PHE A 107 -12.54 -4.77 0.06
N PRO A 108 -13.83 -4.67 0.47
CA PRO A 108 -14.92 -5.28 -0.28
C PRO A 108 -15.13 -4.59 -1.65
N GLU A 109 -14.70 -3.34 -1.78
CA GLU A 109 -14.81 -2.55 -3.00
C GLU A 109 -13.46 -2.46 -3.73
N GLU A 110 -13.43 -2.91 -4.99
CA GLU A 110 -12.22 -2.96 -5.80
C GLU A 110 -11.59 -1.57 -6.03
N LYS A 111 -12.42 -0.52 -6.15
CA LYS A 111 -11.93 0.86 -6.31
C LYS A 111 -11.10 1.33 -5.12
N GLU A 112 -11.54 1.02 -3.90
CA GLU A 112 -10.82 1.40 -2.68
C GLU A 112 -9.49 0.65 -2.58
N LEU A 113 -9.48 -0.64 -2.95
CA LEU A 113 -8.27 -1.45 -2.99
C LEU A 113 -7.24 -0.87 -3.96
N VAL A 114 -7.65 -0.47 -5.16
CA VAL A 114 -6.77 0.13 -6.19
C VAL A 114 -6.08 1.39 -5.65
N ILE A 115 -6.85 2.29 -5.02
CA ILE A 115 -6.31 3.52 -4.43
C ILE A 115 -5.33 3.20 -3.29
N PHE A 116 -5.72 2.29 -2.40
CA PHE A 116 -4.91 1.90 -1.26
C PHE A 116 -3.60 1.23 -1.69
N TYR A 117 -3.66 0.32 -2.65
CA TYR A 117 -2.48 -0.35 -3.19
C TYR A 117 -1.55 0.64 -3.91
N ALA A 118 -2.09 1.60 -4.67
CA ALA A 118 -1.29 2.67 -5.27
C ALA A 118 -0.52 3.47 -4.21
N GLN A 119 -1.17 3.78 -3.08
CA GLN A 119 -0.53 4.46 -1.96
C GLN A 119 0.57 3.61 -1.31
N ILE A 120 0.32 2.32 -1.09
CA ILE A 120 1.33 1.37 -0.59
C ILE A 120 2.54 1.32 -1.52
N LYS A 121 2.33 1.13 -2.82
CA LYS A 121 3.37 1.06 -3.85
C LYS A 121 4.22 2.33 -3.86
N LYS A 122 3.57 3.50 -3.85
CA LYS A 122 4.25 4.80 -3.75
C LYS A 122 5.11 4.90 -2.49
N ASN A 123 4.52 4.65 -1.32
CA ASN A 123 5.22 4.80 -0.04
C ASN A 123 6.38 3.82 0.12
N LEU A 124 6.27 2.60 -0.44
CA LEU A 124 7.37 1.65 -0.50
C LEU A 124 8.53 2.19 -1.35
N PHE A 125 8.25 2.68 -2.56
CA PHE A 125 9.28 3.13 -3.50
C PHE A 125 9.94 4.44 -3.07
N GLU A 126 9.24 5.26 -2.26
CA GLU A 126 9.76 6.49 -1.66
C GLU A 126 10.33 6.29 -0.25
N SER A 127 10.39 5.04 0.23
CA SER A 127 10.82 4.72 1.60
C SER A 127 12.21 5.24 1.94
N GLN A 128 12.29 5.88 3.11
CA GLN A 128 13.54 6.36 3.73
C GLN A 128 14.15 5.35 4.70
N GLN A 129 13.61 4.13 4.78
CA GLN A 129 14.07 3.13 5.74
C GLN A 129 15.54 2.82 5.51
N VAL A 130 16.36 2.99 6.55
CA VAL A 130 17.79 2.67 6.49
C VAL A 130 17.96 1.16 6.64
N LEU A 131 18.52 0.52 5.61
CA LEU A 131 18.79 -0.92 5.61
C LEU A 131 20.14 -1.23 6.24
N GLY A 132 21.12 -0.37 6.02
CA GLY A 132 22.46 -0.52 6.57
C GLY A 132 23.37 0.61 6.11
N GLU A 133 24.67 0.37 6.22
CA GLU A 133 25.69 1.29 5.77
C GLU A 133 26.64 0.56 4.82
N GLU A 134 27.01 1.24 3.74
CA GLU A 134 28.03 0.78 2.81
C GLU A 134 29.08 1.88 2.66
N LYS A 135 30.34 1.56 3.00
CA LYS A 135 31.46 2.51 2.97
C LYS A 135 31.19 3.81 3.77
N GLY A 136 30.47 3.69 4.89
CA GLY A 136 30.12 4.81 5.76
C GLY A 136 28.95 5.68 5.27
N VAL A 137 28.24 5.25 4.21
CA VAL A 137 27.04 5.91 3.70
C VAL A 137 25.83 5.05 4.01
N SER A 138 24.80 5.65 4.61
CA SER A 138 23.52 4.97 4.86
C SER A 138 22.84 4.62 3.54
N VAL A 139 22.46 3.34 3.41
CA VAL A 139 21.75 2.81 2.25
C VAL A 139 20.26 2.74 2.60
N MET A 140 19.43 3.48 1.85
CA MET A 140 17.98 3.51 2.07
C MET A 140 17.26 2.49 1.19
N LEU A 141 16.07 2.08 1.61
CA LEU A 141 15.22 1.14 0.89
C LEU A 141 14.91 1.61 -0.54
N ARG A 142 14.53 2.89 -0.73
CA ARG A 142 14.31 3.45 -2.07
C ARG A 142 15.52 3.32 -3.00
N ASP A 143 16.74 3.38 -2.47
CA ASP A 143 17.96 3.37 -3.28
C ASP A 143 18.21 1.94 -3.79
N ILE A 144 17.98 0.95 -2.93
CA ILE A 144 17.96 -0.46 -3.32
C ILE A 144 16.87 -0.76 -4.35
N ILE A 145 15.65 -0.26 -4.15
CA ILE A 145 14.56 -0.47 -5.12
C ILE A 145 14.94 0.12 -6.49
N LYS A 146 15.53 1.31 -6.53
CA LYS A 146 16.03 1.91 -7.78
C LYS A 146 17.10 1.05 -8.45
N GLU A 147 18.03 0.50 -7.68
CA GLU A 147 19.04 -0.41 -8.23
C GLU A 147 18.41 -1.69 -8.80
N ILE A 148 17.43 -2.29 -8.11
CA ILE A 148 16.67 -3.45 -8.62
C ILE A 148 15.95 -3.11 -9.94
N ILE A 149 15.29 -1.95 -10.03
CA ILE A 149 14.63 -1.49 -11.26
C ILE A 149 15.63 -1.35 -12.42
N VAL A 150 16.86 -0.90 -12.16
CA VAL A 150 17.89 -0.79 -13.20
C VAL A 150 18.33 -2.17 -13.69
N ILE A 151 18.50 -3.14 -12.78
CA ILE A 151 18.86 -4.53 -13.12
C ILE A 151 17.77 -5.18 -13.98
N ASP A 152 16.51 -5.02 -13.58
CA ASP A 152 15.36 -5.60 -14.30
C ASP A 152 15.25 -5.05 -15.73
N ARG A 153 15.41 -3.73 -15.91
CA ARG A 153 15.42 -3.07 -17.23
C ARG A 153 16.58 -3.48 -18.13
N GLN A 154 17.68 -3.96 -17.56
CA GLN A 154 18.84 -4.47 -18.30
C GLN A 154 18.68 -5.94 -18.73
N GLY A 155 17.53 -6.55 -18.45
CA GLY A 155 17.21 -7.91 -18.88
C GLY A 155 17.58 -8.98 -17.86
N ASN A 156 17.69 -8.62 -16.57
CA ASN A 156 17.92 -9.57 -15.47
C ASN A 156 19.18 -10.43 -15.64
N ASP A 157 20.34 -9.79 -15.82
CA ASP A 157 21.62 -10.50 -15.82
C ASP A 157 21.80 -11.23 -14.48
N SER A 158 21.88 -12.56 -14.54
CA SER A 158 22.06 -13.45 -13.39
C SER A 158 23.22 -13.03 -12.47
N LEU A 159 24.29 -12.45 -13.03
CA LEU A 159 25.42 -11.97 -12.24
C LEU A 159 25.02 -10.74 -11.41
N GLN A 160 24.34 -9.78 -12.02
CA GLN A 160 23.86 -8.57 -11.33
C GLN A 160 22.83 -8.91 -10.25
N VAL A 161 21.93 -9.86 -10.52
CA VAL A 161 20.96 -10.35 -9.53
C VAL A 161 21.68 -10.97 -8.34
N ALA A 162 22.68 -11.83 -8.58
CA ALA A 162 23.47 -12.43 -7.50
C ALA A 162 24.26 -11.38 -6.69
N GLU A 163 24.82 -10.36 -7.35
CA GLU A 163 25.50 -9.25 -6.68
C GLU A 163 24.54 -8.43 -5.81
N MET A 164 23.33 -8.15 -6.31
CA MET A 164 22.27 -7.47 -5.55
C MET A 164 21.82 -8.28 -4.33
N GLN A 165 21.57 -9.58 -4.50
CA GLN A 165 21.23 -10.47 -3.39
C GLN A 165 22.36 -10.53 -2.35
N ALA A 166 23.61 -10.63 -2.79
CA ALA A 166 24.75 -10.58 -1.87
C ALA A 166 24.85 -9.23 -1.13
N LYS A 167 24.52 -8.12 -1.79
CA LYS A 167 24.47 -6.78 -1.17
C LYS A 167 23.36 -6.71 -0.12
N LEU A 168 22.15 -7.16 -0.46
CA LEU A 168 21.02 -7.26 0.47
C LEU A 168 21.36 -8.11 1.69
N GLY A 169 21.99 -9.27 1.49
CA GLY A 169 22.46 -10.14 2.56
C GLY A 169 23.38 -9.41 3.55
N ARG A 170 24.34 -8.62 3.05
CA ARG A 170 25.23 -7.80 3.91
C ARG A 170 24.50 -6.69 4.64
N LEU A 171 23.49 -6.07 4.03
CA LEU A 171 22.73 -4.98 4.63
C LEU A 171 21.79 -5.48 5.74
N PHE A 172 21.05 -6.56 5.49
CA PHE A 172 20.14 -7.17 6.46
C PHE A 172 20.91 -7.92 7.55
N PHE A 173 21.94 -8.68 7.17
CA PHE A 173 22.66 -9.60 8.05
C PHE A 173 24.17 -9.30 8.10
N PRO A 174 24.59 -8.13 8.61
CA PRO A 174 26.00 -7.80 8.71
C PRO A 174 26.74 -8.79 9.63
N SER A 175 27.76 -9.45 9.08
CA SER A 175 28.43 -10.63 9.69
C SER A 175 29.20 -10.34 10.98
N ASP A 176 29.44 -9.07 11.29
CA ASP A 176 30.17 -8.58 12.45
C ASP A 176 29.31 -8.49 13.73
N LYS A 177 28.02 -8.80 13.65
CA LYS A 177 27.10 -8.69 14.80
C LYS A 177 26.67 -10.05 15.33
N GLU A 178 27.13 -10.40 16.53
CA GLU A 178 26.77 -11.67 17.19
C GLU A 178 25.27 -11.77 17.47
N GLU A 179 24.60 -10.65 17.70
CA GLU A 179 23.16 -10.56 17.96
C GLU A 179 22.33 -11.17 16.82
N ILE A 180 22.83 -11.11 15.58
CA ILE A 180 22.13 -11.62 14.41
C ILE A 180 21.96 -13.13 14.48
N LYS A 181 23.03 -13.84 14.87
CA LYS A 181 23.04 -15.30 15.00
C LYS A 181 22.12 -15.80 16.12
N MET A 182 21.86 -14.96 17.12
CA MET A 182 20.98 -15.31 18.24
C MET A 182 19.50 -15.04 17.94
N ILE A 183 19.21 -14.10 17.04
CA ILE A 183 17.87 -13.51 16.90
C ILE A 183 17.16 -13.98 15.62
N PHE A 184 17.89 -14.09 14.51
CA PHE A 184 17.29 -14.39 13.21
C PHE A 184 17.53 -15.85 12.79
N SER A 185 16.67 -16.34 11.90
CA SER A 185 16.79 -17.69 11.35
C SER A 185 18.08 -17.83 10.53
N GLU A 186 18.61 -19.05 10.40
CA GLU A 186 19.81 -19.30 9.58
C GLU A 186 19.55 -19.16 8.06
N ASN A 187 18.29 -18.99 7.64
CA ASN A 187 17.90 -18.99 6.23
C ASN A 187 17.93 -17.59 5.60
N HIS A 188 19.06 -16.90 5.73
CA HIS A 188 19.22 -15.52 5.27
C HIS A 188 19.02 -15.37 3.76
N ASP A 189 19.47 -16.35 2.96
CA ASP A 189 19.38 -16.30 1.50
C ASP A 189 17.91 -16.36 1.04
N GLU A 190 17.09 -17.19 1.68
CA GLU A 190 15.65 -17.22 1.39
C GLU A 190 14.96 -15.91 1.76
N MET A 191 15.29 -15.31 2.90
CA MET A 191 14.74 -14.01 3.30
C MET A 191 15.08 -12.92 2.29
N VAL A 192 16.33 -12.88 1.81
CA VAL A 192 16.76 -11.96 0.75
C VAL A 192 15.99 -12.24 -0.55
N GLY A 193 15.81 -13.50 -0.92
CA GLY A 193 15.01 -13.92 -2.07
C GLY A 193 13.57 -13.41 -1.97
N ARG A 194 12.89 -13.65 -0.84
CA ARG A 194 11.51 -13.17 -0.62
C ARG A 194 11.40 -11.65 -0.66
N PHE A 195 12.39 -10.92 -0.14
CA PHE A 195 12.44 -9.47 -0.29
C PHE A 195 12.52 -9.07 -1.77
N TYR A 196 13.42 -9.69 -2.52
CA TYR A 196 13.60 -9.41 -3.94
C TYR A 196 12.32 -9.69 -4.74
N ASP A 197 11.68 -10.85 -4.51
CA ASP A 197 10.43 -11.25 -5.16
C ASP A 197 9.29 -10.30 -4.81
N LEU A 198 9.20 -9.85 -3.55
CA LEU A 198 8.21 -8.87 -3.13
C LEU A 198 8.38 -7.52 -3.85
N ILE A 199 9.62 -7.05 -4.05
CA ILE A 199 9.85 -5.83 -4.84
C ILE A 199 9.43 -6.04 -6.30
N HIS A 200 9.70 -7.20 -6.90
CA HIS A 200 9.24 -7.52 -8.26
C HIS A 200 7.72 -7.57 -8.37
N PHE A 201 7.05 -8.09 -7.35
CA PHE A 201 5.60 -8.04 -7.26
C PHE A 201 5.07 -6.60 -7.35
N PHE A 202 5.60 -5.70 -6.51
CA PHE A 202 5.17 -4.29 -6.55
C PHE A 202 5.55 -3.58 -7.85
N MET A 203 6.66 -3.96 -8.48
CA MET A 203 7.04 -3.44 -9.80
C MET A 203 6.10 -3.91 -10.90
N GLY A 204 5.78 -5.21 -10.93
CA GLY A 204 5.04 -5.83 -12.02
C GLY A 204 3.52 -5.70 -11.93
N VAL A 205 2.96 -5.54 -10.73
CA VAL A 205 1.52 -5.36 -10.56
C VAL A 205 1.18 -3.88 -10.59
N GLU A 206 0.46 -3.49 -11.64
CA GLU A 206 -0.16 -2.18 -11.76
C GLU A 206 -1.33 -2.02 -10.80
N SER A 207 -1.63 -0.76 -10.46
CA SER A 207 -2.60 -0.47 -9.40
C SER A 207 -4.01 -0.93 -9.73
N ASP A 208 -4.42 -0.85 -10.99
CA ASP A 208 -5.70 -1.35 -11.49
C ASP A 208 -5.75 -2.89 -11.60
N GLY A 209 -4.60 -3.55 -11.67
CA GLY A 209 -4.46 -5.00 -11.71
C GLY A 209 -4.54 -5.70 -10.35
N ILE A 210 -4.41 -4.98 -9.23
CA ILE A 210 -4.35 -5.61 -7.90
C ILE A 210 -5.61 -6.39 -7.53
N GLY A 211 -6.79 -5.91 -7.94
CA GLY A 211 -8.07 -6.59 -7.64
C GLY A 211 -8.13 -7.97 -8.27
N TYR A 212 -7.54 -8.12 -9.45
CA TYR A 212 -7.41 -9.39 -10.14
C TYR A 212 -6.46 -10.36 -9.40
N VAL A 213 -5.31 -9.86 -8.95
CA VAL A 213 -4.34 -10.65 -8.16
C VAL A 213 -4.99 -11.17 -6.87
N VAL A 214 -5.72 -10.32 -6.15
CA VAL A 214 -6.41 -10.71 -4.91
C VAL A 214 -7.47 -11.78 -5.18
N LYS A 215 -8.24 -11.67 -6.28
CA LYS A 215 -9.22 -12.69 -6.69
C LYS A 215 -8.58 -14.04 -7.00
N ILE A 216 -7.40 -14.05 -7.65
CA ILE A 216 -6.61 -15.27 -7.87
C ILE A 216 -6.12 -15.85 -6.54
N PHE A 217 -5.62 -15.02 -5.64
CA PHE A 217 -5.15 -15.47 -4.34
C PHE A 217 -6.27 -16.16 -3.53
N GLU A 218 -7.48 -15.59 -3.54
CA GLU A 218 -8.65 -16.18 -2.87
C GLU A 218 -9.13 -17.48 -3.52
N ASN A 219 -8.96 -17.60 -4.85
CA ASN A 219 -9.48 -18.71 -5.64
C ASN A 219 -8.43 -19.17 -6.68
N PRO A 220 -7.33 -19.81 -6.26
CA PRO A 220 -6.22 -20.15 -7.15
C PRO A 220 -6.65 -21.05 -8.33
N GLU A 221 -7.67 -21.88 -8.13
CA GLU A 221 -8.25 -22.73 -9.17
C GLU A 221 -8.91 -21.96 -10.32
N LYS A 222 -9.21 -20.67 -10.13
CA LYS A 222 -9.82 -19.80 -11.14
C LYS A 222 -8.79 -19.03 -11.97
N ALA A 223 -7.48 -19.18 -11.69
CA ALA A 223 -6.43 -18.45 -12.38
C ALA A 223 -6.51 -18.60 -13.91
N GLU A 224 -6.68 -19.83 -14.41
CA GLU A 224 -6.74 -20.09 -15.86
C GLU A 224 -7.98 -19.46 -16.54
N PHE A 225 -9.09 -19.33 -15.79
CA PHE A 225 -10.31 -18.68 -16.29
C PHE A 225 -10.17 -17.15 -16.29
N LEU A 226 -9.57 -16.64 -15.22
CA LEU A 226 -9.33 -15.23 -15.02
C LEU A 226 -8.30 -14.69 -16.04
N GLU A 227 -7.26 -15.46 -16.40
CA GLU A 227 -6.25 -15.04 -17.38
C GLU A 227 -6.85 -14.87 -18.77
N LYS A 228 -7.75 -15.79 -19.12
CA LYS A 228 -8.51 -15.74 -20.37
C LYS A 228 -9.55 -14.61 -20.38
N PHE A 229 -10.08 -14.23 -19.22
CA PHE A 229 -10.98 -13.08 -19.09
C PHE A 229 -10.21 -11.74 -19.22
N ALA A 230 -9.06 -11.61 -18.55
CA ALA A 230 -8.23 -10.40 -18.58
C ALA A 230 -7.56 -10.15 -19.95
N SER A 231 -7.23 -11.21 -20.67
CA SER A 231 -6.73 -11.14 -22.06
C SER A 231 -7.83 -10.87 -23.10
N GLY A 232 -9.10 -10.82 -22.69
CA GLY A 232 -10.24 -10.64 -23.59
C GLY A 232 -10.58 -11.86 -24.44
N GLU A 233 -10.00 -13.02 -24.16
CA GLU A 233 -10.30 -14.29 -24.85
C GLU A 233 -11.68 -14.86 -24.47
N ILE A 234 -12.22 -14.47 -23.31
CA ILE A 234 -13.56 -14.84 -22.84
C ILE A 234 -14.42 -13.59 -22.77
N GLU A 235 -15.38 -13.47 -23.69
CA GLU A 235 -16.50 -12.54 -23.51
C GLU A 235 -17.44 -13.11 -22.44
N LEU A 236 -17.71 -12.32 -21.39
CA LEU A 236 -18.77 -12.62 -20.43
C LEU A 236 -20.07 -12.76 -21.23
N ALA A 237 -20.65 -13.96 -21.24
CA ALA A 237 -21.99 -14.16 -21.77
C ALA A 237 -22.91 -13.15 -21.08
N THR A 238 -23.48 -12.23 -21.85
CA THR A 238 -24.56 -11.35 -21.40
C THR A 238 -25.56 -12.20 -20.64
N PRO A 239 -26.05 -11.77 -19.45
CA PRO A 239 -26.95 -12.57 -18.63
C PRO A 239 -28.10 -13.04 -19.51
N VAL A 240 -28.15 -14.34 -19.76
CA VAL A 240 -29.30 -14.94 -20.43
C VAL A 240 -30.45 -14.75 -19.47
N GLU A 241 -31.33 -13.81 -19.81
CA GLU A 241 -32.64 -13.62 -19.22
C GLU A 241 -33.45 -14.90 -19.49
N SER A 242 -33.16 -15.97 -18.74
CA SER A 242 -34.01 -17.16 -18.71
C SER A 242 -35.20 -16.82 -17.84
N ILE A 243 -36.16 -16.11 -18.42
CA ILE A 243 -37.51 -16.01 -17.91
C ILE A 243 -38.05 -17.45 -17.85
N PRO A 244 -38.33 -18.02 -16.67
CA PRO A 244 -39.16 -19.21 -16.60
C PRO A 244 -40.59 -18.78 -16.97
N THR A 245 -41.17 -19.49 -17.92
CA THR A 245 -42.57 -19.35 -18.34
C THR A 245 -43.49 -19.31 -17.11
N PRO A 246 -44.45 -18.37 -17.00
CA PRO A 246 -45.20 -18.18 -15.76
C PRO A 246 -46.20 -19.32 -15.54
N ILE A 247 -46.06 -19.98 -14.39
CA ILE A 247 -47.16 -20.71 -13.76
C ILE A 247 -48.17 -19.68 -13.27
N SER A 248 -49.37 -19.74 -13.84
CA SER A 248 -50.54 -18.96 -13.47
C SER A 248 -50.93 -19.23 -12.01
N ILE A 249 -50.67 -18.27 -11.12
CA ILE A 249 -51.34 -18.17 -9.82
C ILE A 249 -51.76 -16.71 -9.57
N SER A 250 -53.06 -16.50 -9.62
CA SER A 250 -53.78 -15.31 -9.16
C SER A 250 -53.48 -15.02 -7.69
N LYS A 251 -53.10 -13.78 -7.35
CA LYS A 251 -53.64 -13.01 -6.20
C LYS A 251 -53.11 -11.57 -6.14
N SER A 252 -54.06 -10.63 -6.23
CA SER A 252 -54.13 -9.29 -5.62
C SER A 252 -52.85 -8.43 -5.52
N VAL A 253 -52.78 -7.43 -6.39
CA VAL A 253 -51.87 -6.28 -6.36
C VAL A 253 -52.35 -5.23 -5.34
N PRO A 254 -51.52 -4.78 -4.38
CA PRO A 254 -51.63 -3.46 -3.78
C PRO A 254 -50.92 -2.42 -4.67
N LYS A 255 -51.59 -1.29 -4.92
CA LYS A 255 -51.07 -0.14 -5.67
C LYS A 255 -49.79 0.40 -5.02
N GLU A 256 -48.65 0.26 -5.69
CA GLU A 256 -47.47 1.08 -5.48
C GLU A 256 -47.38 2.21 -6.51
N LYS A 257 -46.85 3.34 -6.05
CA LYS A 257 -46.84 4.65 -6.70
C LYS A 257 -45.94 4.67 -7.94
N PRO A 258 -46.17 5.60 -8.89
CA PRO A 258 -45.33 5.75 -10.07
C PRO A 258 -43.92 6.19 -9.65
N ILE A 259 -42.91 5.44 -10.11
CA ILE A 259 -41.50 5.85 -10.05
C ILE A 259 -41.33 7.01 -11.05
N GLU A 260 -41.03 8.19 -10.53
CA GLU A 260 -40.62 9.35 -11.32
C GLU A 260 -39.31 9.04 -12.07
N LYS A 261 -39.28 9.38 -13.36
CA LYS A 261 -38.05 9.40 -14.16
C LYS A 261 -37.02 10.35 -13.50
N PRO A 262 -35.72 10.02 -13.49
CA PRO A 262 -34.69 10.97 -13.06
C PRO A 262 -34.75 12.22 -13.95
N LYS A 263 -34.93 13.38 -13.33
CA LYS A 263 -34.83 14.67 -13.99
C LYS A 263 -33.41 14.84 -14.50
N GLU A 264 -33.26 15.18 -15.78
CA GLU A 264 -32.04 15.77 -16.34
C GLU A 264 -31.61 16.93 -15.43
N LYS A 265 -30.55 16.73 -14.63
CA LYS A 265 -29.83 17.85 -14.03
C LYS A 265 -29.17 18.59 -15.18
N ASN A 266 -29.52 19.86 -15.38
CA ASN A 266 -28.86 20.73 -16.35
C ASN A 266 -27.34 20.68 -16.10
N LYS A 267 -26.58 20.26 -17.11
CA LYS A 267 -25.11 20.21 -17.04
C LYS A 267 -24.57 21.63 -16.89
N PRO A 268 -23.73 21.93 -15.88
CA PRO A 268 -23.14 23.25 -15.72
C PRO A 268 -22.19 23.56 -16.87
N THR A 269 -22.15 24.83 -17.24
CA THR A 269 -21.23 25.35 -18.25
C THR A 269 -19.79 25.44 -17.69
N PRO A 270 -18.74 25.40 -18.55
CA PRO A 270 -17.35 25.59 -18.11
C PRO A 270 -17.13 26.86 -17.26
N ALA A 271 -17.82 27.95 -17.58
CA ALA A 271 -17.77 29.19 -16.81
C ALA A 271 -18.38 29.07 -15.39
N GLU A 272 -19.43 28.26 -15.22
CA GLU A 272 -20.04 27.98 -13.92
C GLU A 272 -19.15 27.08 -13.07
N ILE A 273 -18.51 26.08 -13.67
CA ILE A 273 -17.54 25.19 -13.01
C ILE A 273 -16.32 25.99 -12.54
N LYS A 274 -15.75 26.83 -13.42
CA LYS A 274 -14.64 27.72 -13.06
C LYS A 274 -14.96 28.58 -11.84
N LYS A 275 -16.14 29.22 -11.83
CA LYS A 275 -16.58 30.04 -10.70
C LYS A 275 -16.75 29.23 -9.41
N LEU A 276 -17.24 28.00 -9.50
CA LEU A 276 -17.40 27.09 -8.37
C LEU A 276 -16.03 26.72 -7.76
N VAL A 277 -15.04 26.42 -8.61
CA VAL A 277 -13.67 26.11 -8.20
C VAL A 277 -12.99 27.33 -7.59
N GLU A 278 -13.05 28.51 -8.22
CA GLU A 278 -12.45 29.76 -7.71
C GLU A 278 -13.09 30.24 -6.40
N THR A 279 -14.33 29.84 -6.10
CA THR A 279 -14.98 30.11 -4.81
C THR A 279 -14.34 29.30 -3.68
N ARG A 280 -13.90 28.07 -3.96
CA ARG A 280 -13.32 27.13 -3.00
C ARG A 280 -11.80 27.27 -2.90
N PHE A 281 -11.14 27.53 -4.03
CA PHE A 281 -9.70 27.71 -4.15
C PHE A 281 -9.42 29.11 -4.67
N LYS A 282 -9.20 30.05 -3.75
CA LYS A 282 -9.00 31.45 -4.11
C LYS A 282 -7.64 31.62 -4.82
N PRO A 283 -7.58 32.36 -5.93
CA PRO A 283 -6.32 32.72 -6.55
C PRO A 283 -5.48 33.60 -5.60
N ASN A 284 -4.16 33.46 -5.68
CA ASN A 284 -3.20 34.33 -5.02
C ASN A 284 -3.11 35.70 -5.72
N THR A 285 -2.22 36.58 -5.25
CA THR A 285 -2.03 37.94 -5.81
C THR A 285 -1.57 37.97 -7.26
N GLU A 286 -1.10 36.84 -7.80
CA GLU A 286 -0.64 36.68 -9.18
C GLU A 286 -1.70 36.03 -10.09
N GLY A 287 -2.87 35.68 -9.53
CA GLY A 287 -3.98 35.05 -10.25
C GLY A 287 -3.88 33.52 -10.35
N GLU A 288 -2.98 32.90 -9.60
CA GLU A 288 -2.74 31.45 -9.61
C GLU A 288 -3.36 30.76 -8.40
N ILE A 289 -3.84 29.53 -8.58
CA ILE A 289 -4.41 28.73 -7.50
C ILE A 289 -3.29 27.90 -6.86
N GLU A 290 -2.97 28.14 -5.59
CA GLU A 290 -1.87 27.44 -4.90
C GLU A 290 -2.17 25.94 -4.65
N ASN A 291 -3.45 25.58 -4.48
CA ASN A 291 -3.87 24.21 -4.21
C ASN A 291 -4.33 23.50 -5.50
N ILE A 292 -3.38 23.21 -6.38
CA ILE A 292 -3.62 22.54 -7.67
C ILE A 292 -4.22 21.14 -7.48
N GLU A 293 -3.70 20.36 -6.53
CA GLU A 293 -4.20 19.01 -6.23
C GLU A 293 -5.68 19.02 -5.83
N GLY A 294 -6.08 20.01 -5.02
CA GLY A 294 -7.47 20.21 -4.64
C GLY A 294 -8.38 20.62 -5.80
N VAL A 295 -7.87 21.41 -6.75
CA VAL A 295 -8.62 21.77 -7.97
C VAL A 295 -8.84 20.54 -8.84
N MET A 296 -7.81 19.74 -9.09
CA MET A 296 -7.91 18.53 -9.90
C MET A 296 -8.90 17.53 -9.30
N ALA A 297 -8.80 17.25 -7.99
CA ALA A 297 -9.73 16.36 -7.30
C ALA A 297 -11.19 16.86 -7.35
N MET A 298 -11.39 18.19 -7.32
CA MET A 298 -12.72 18.77 -7.44
C MET A 298 -13.27 18.66 -8.88
N LEU A 299 -12.44 18.86 -9.90
CA LEU A 299 -12.84 18.68 -11.30
C LEU A 299 -13.16 17.22 -11.61
N ASP A 300 -12.39 16.26 -11.08
CA ASP A 300 -12.69 14.84 -11.19
C ASP A 300 -14.05 14.48 -10.57
N SER A 301 -14.33 15.00 -9.36
CA SER A 301 -15.62 14.80 -8.69
C SER A 301 -16.79 15.38 -9.48
N LEU A 302 -16.61 16.56 -10.11
CA LEU A 302 -17.64 17.21 -10.92
C LEU A 302 -17.84 16.48 -12.25
N ALA A 303 -16.77 15.96 -12.87
CA ALA A 303 -16.84 15.15 -14.07
C ALA A 303 -17.68 13.88 -13.84
N GLU A 304 -17.50 13.23 -12.68
CA GLU A 304 -18.29 12.08 -12.26
C GLU A 304 -19.74 12.44 -11.92
N GLU A 305 -19.97 13.54 -11.19
CA GLU A 305 -21.32 13.98 -10.80
C GLU A 305 -22.20 14.30 -12.02
N TYR A 306 -21.62 14.92 -13.05
CA TYR A 306 -22.35 15.36 -14.25
C TYR A 306 -22.19 14.43 -15.45
N GLY A 307 -21.37 13.37 -15.34
CA GLY A 307 -21.03 12.46 -16.45
C GLY A 307 -20.50 13.23 -17.66
N ASP A 308 -19.50 14.09 -17.45
CA ASP A 308 -18.86 14.89 -18.49
C ASP A 308 -17.35 14.95 -18.26
N GLU A 309 -16.62 14.08 -18.95
CA GLU A 309 -15.15 13.96 -18.86
C GLU A 309 -14.42 15.25 -19.23
N ARG A 310 -15.03 16.11 -20.06
CA ARG A 310 -14.43 17.40 -20.46
C ARG A 310 -14.21 18.33 -19.27
N ILE A 311 -14.89 18.09 -18.14
CA ILE A 311 -14.73 18.84 -16.91
C ILE A 311 -13.31 18.64 -16.33
N ARG A 312 -12.72 17.45 -16.47
CA ARG A 312 -11.36 17.14 -15.97
C ARG A 312 -10.29 17.96 -16.69
N GLU A 313 -10.52 18.25 -17.96
CA GLU A 313 -9.60 18.96 -18.85
C GLU A 313 -9.76 20.49 -18.79
N LEU A 314 -10.67 21.00 -17.94
CA LEU A 314 -10.91 22.45 -17.83
C LEU A 314 -9.75 23.21 -17.20
N TYR A 315 -8.86 22.54 -16.47
CA TYR A 315 -7.70 23.17 -15.84
C TYR A 315 -6.48 22.30 -16.08
N TYR A 316 -5.49 22.82 -16.81
CA TYR A 316 -4.34 22.06 -17.27
C TYR A 316 -3.07 22.89 -17.16
N PHE A 317 -1.92 22.21 -17.15
CA PHE A 317 -0.62 22.85 -17.18
C PHE A 317 -0.24 23.17 -18.63
N ASP A 318 -0.03 24.45 -18.93
CA ASP A 318 0.49 24.91 -20.21
C ASP A 318 2.01 24.98 -20.15
N GLU A 319 2.67 24.12 -20.95
CA GLU A 319 4.13 24.02 -21.02
C GLU A 319 4.77 25.29 -21.58
N ASP A 320 4.09 26.04 -22.45
CA ASP A 320 4.63 27.26 -23.07
C ASP A 320 4.66 28.44 -22.10
N SER A 321 3.72 28.49 -21.17
CA SER A 321 3.62 29.54 -20.15
C SER A 321 4.09 29.13 -18.76
N GLU A 322 4.48 27.85 -18.59
CA GLU A 322 4.86 27.21 -17.33
C GLU A 322 3.81 27.41 -16.20
N LYS A 323 2.52 27.50 -16.56
CA LYS A 323 1.43 27.86 -15.64
C LYS A 323 0.18 27.01 -15.86
N PHE A 324 -0.62 26.86 -14.81
CA PHE A 324 -1.93 26.23 -14.91
C PHE A 324 -2.97 27.23 -15.44
N ILE A 325 -3.61 26.88 -16.56
CA ILE A 325 -4.58 27.73 -17.24
C ILE A 325 -5.92 27.03 -17.43
N TRP A 326 -6.97 27.85 -17.55
CA TRP A 326 -8.34 27.40 -17.77
C TRP A 326 -8.63 27.19 -19.25
N ASN A 327 -9.13 26.01 -19.62
CA ASN A 327 -9.62 25.67 -20.97
C ASN A 327 -11.11 26.02 -21.12
N VAL A 328 -11.46 27.31 -21.09
CA VAL A 328 -12.86 27.80 -21.05
C VAL A 328 -13.29 28.41 -22.36
#